data_AF-A0A067QTT8-F1
#
_entry.id   AF-A0A067QTT8-F1
#
_cell.length_a   1.000
_cell.length_b   1.000
_cell.length_c   1.000
_cell.angle_alpha   90.00
_cell.angle_beta   90.00
_cell.angle_gamma   90.00
#
_symmetry.space_group_name_H-M   'P 1'
#
loop_
_entity.id
_entity.type
_entity.pdbx_description
1 polymer ?
#
loop_
_entity_poly.entity_id
_entity_poly.type
_entity_poly.pdbx_seq_one_letter_code
_entity_poly.pdbx_strand_id
1 'polypeptide(L)'
;MFNDDMAEKLQEEVTLHDVDATALQLLVEYSYTGEILITEDNVQVLLPVSSLLQISSVREACCKFLMRQLHPSNCLGIRSFADAHACKELHRRSHRFALQNFQEVTGTEEFLLLPFSEVEGLVSNSQLNIASEERVFTAVMNWVNHDLADREQHVAQLMRHVRLPLVARDFLMSYVDSEALVRENTECKELLLEAMKYHLLPEQRSALATERTVERRPEGMRPYLFAVGT
;
A
#
# COMPACT_ATOMS: atom_id res chain seq x y z
N MET A 1 -32.68 -8.77 12.62
CA MET A 1 -32.79 -10.24 12.49
C MET A 1 -33.95 -10.77 13.31
N PHE A 2 -33.89 -10.75 14.64
CA PHE A 2 -34.94 -11.34 15.49
C PHE A 2 -36.04 -10.36 15.98
N ASN A 3 -35.89 -9.06 15.68
CA ASN A 3 -36.94 -8.07 15.88
C ASN A 3 -37.19 -7.29 14.58
N ASP A 4 -38.49 -7.10 14.31
CA ASP A 4 -39.17 -6.40 13.20
C ASP A 4 -38.94 -6.89 11.75
N ASP A 5 -40.07 -7.11 11.06
CA ASP A 5 -40.32 -7.30 9.62
C ASP A 5 -39.41 -8.19 8.73
N MET A 6 -38.41 -8.88 9.28
CA MET A 6 -37.61 -9.86 8.53
C MET A 6 -38.27 -11.25 8.49
N ALA A 7 -38.19 -11.93 7.33
CA ALA A 7 -38.69 -13.30 7.13
C ALA A 7 -38.06 -14.32 8.11
N GLU A 8 -36.85 -14.03 8.55
CA GLU A 8 -36.07 -14.80 9.52
C GLU A 8 -36.73 -14.86 10.91
N LYS A 9 -37.67 -13.95 11.22
CA LYS A 9 -38.44 -13.98 12.47
C LYS A 9 -39.25 -15.26 12.65
N LEU A 10 -39.76 -15.81 11.54
CA LEU A 10 -40.62 -17.00 11.54
C LEU A 10 -39.82 -18.28 11.28
N GLN A 11 -38.52 -18.19 11.09
CA GLN A 11 -37.65 -19.33 10.83
C GLN A 11 -36.97 -19.78 12.12
N GLU A 12 -37.10 -21.07 12.44
CA GLU A 12 -36.36 -21.70 13.56
C GLU A 12 -34.89 -21.94 13.19
N GLU A 13 -34.56 -21.98 11.90
CA GLU A 13 -33.22 -22.20 11.38
C GLU A 13 -32.85 -21.08 10.40
N VAL A 14 -31.67 -20.47 10.61
CA VAL A 14 -31.12 -19.41 9.78
C VAL A 14 -29.85 -19.93 9.13
N THR A 15 -29.80 -19.89 7.79
CA THR A 15 -28.61 -20.27 7.03
C THR A 15 -27.71 -19.06 6.84
N LEU A 16 -26.48 -19.14 7.37
CA LEU A 16 -25.45 -18.13 7.16
C LEU A 16 -24.55 -18.58 6.00
N HIS A 17 -24.51 -17.78 4.94
CA HIS A 17 -23.63 -17.98 3.81
C HIS A 17 -22.29 -17.27 4.03
N ASP A 18 -21.22 -17.83 3.48
CA ASP A 18 -19.85 -17.26 3.51
C ASP A 18 -19.23 -17.09 4.92
N VAL A 19 -19.62 -17.97 5.85
CA VAL A 19 -19.09 -17.97 7.23
C VAL A 19 -18.36 -19.27 7.51
N ASP A 20 -17.15 -19.16 8.07
CA ASP A 20 -16.42 -20.31 8.57
C ASP A 20 -17.08 -20.85 9.86
N ALA A 21 -17.37 -22.15 9.89
CA ALA A 21 -18.05 -22.79 11.01
C ALA A 21 -17.24 -22.72 12.32
N THR A 22 -15.91 -22.80 12.22
CA THR A 22 -15.01 -22.75 13.38
C THR A 22 -14.99 -21.35 13.97
N ALA A 23 -14.89 -20.32 13.12
CA ALA A 23 -14.93 -18.92 13.55
C ALA A 23 -16.27 -18.57 14.20
N LEU A 24 -17.39 -19.05 13.63
CA LEU A 24 -18.71 -18.84 14.19
C LEU A 24 -18.86 -19.50 15.57
N GLN A 25 -18.40 -20.74 15.72
CA GLN A 25 -18.44 -21.46 17.00
C GLN A 25 -17.66 -20.70 18.09
N LEU A 26 -16.47 -20.20 17.77
CA LEU A 26 -15.66 -19.39 18.69
C LEU A 26 -16.36 -18.09 19.10
N LEU A 27 -17.06 -17.43 18.18
CA LEU A 27 -17.81 -16.20 18.48
C LEU A 27 -19.05 -16.47 19.32
N VAL A 28 -19.73 -17.60 19.10
CA VAL A 28 -20.83 -18.04 19.95
C VAL A 28 -20.31 -18.35 21.35
N GLU A 29 -19.24 -19.13 21.47
CA GLU A 29 -18.62 -19.44 22.77
C GLU A 29 -18.17 -18.16 23.49
N TYR A 30 -17.59 -17.20 22.77
CA TYR A 30 -17.29 -15.87 23.30
C TYR A 30 -18.52 -15.13 23.81
N SER A 31 -19.67 -15.22 23.13
CA SER A 31 -20.91 -14.57 23.59
C SER A 31 -21.41 -15.12 24.94
N TYR A 32 -21.09 -16.37 25.27
CA TYR A 32 -21.46 -17.01 26.54
C TYR A 32 -20.37 -16.89 27.63
N THR A 33 -19.09 -16.96 27.26
CA THR A 33 -17.96 -17.00 28.20
C THR A 33 -17.30 -15.63 28.41
N GLY A 34 -17.36 -14.74 27.42
CA GLY A 34 -16.64 -13.47 27.39
C GLY A 34 -15.16 -13.57 27.03
N GLU A 35 -14.65 -14.77 26.75
CA GLU A 35 -13.23 -15.02 26.46
C GLU A 35 -13.05 -15.60 25.04
N ILE A 36 -12.02 -15.15 24.32
CA ILE A 36 -11.69 -15.65 22.99
C ILE A 36 -10.17 -15.63 22.78
N LEU A 37 -9.64 -16.73 22.23
CA LEU A 37 -8.24 -16.84 21.86
C LEU A 37 -8.07 -16.42 20.39
N ILE A 38 -7.23 -15.42 20.14
CA ILE A 38 -6.91 -14.94 18.79
C ILE A 38 -5.49 -15.40 18.43
N THR A 39 -5.36 -16.07 17.27
CA THR A 39 -4.13 -16.61 16.69
C THR A 39 -3.96 -16.10 15.26
N GLU A 40 -2.78 -16.29 14.66
CA GLU A 40 -2.49 -15.83 13.29
C GLU A 40 -3.33 -16.57 12.24
N ASP A 41 -3.57 -17.87 12.43
CA ASP A 41 -4.42 -18.65 11.53
C ASP A 41 -5.91 -18.29 11.68
N ASN A 42 -6.34 -17.98 12.90
CA ASN A 42 -7.76 -17.73 13.16
C ASN A 42 -8.18 -16.28 12.86
N VAL A 43 -7.28 -15.30 12.98
CA VAL A 43 -7.65 -13.89 12.87
C VAL A 43 -8.18 -13.53 11.48
N GLN A 44 -7.70 -14.23 10.44
CA GLN A 44 -8.14 -14.05 9.06
C GLN A 44 -9.59 -14.50 8.84
N VAL A 45 -10.04 -15.57 9.52
CA VAL A 45 -11.43 -16.04 9.46
C VAL A 45 -12.32 -15.39 10.52
N LEU A 46 -11.75 -14.97 11.65
CA LEU A 46 -12.48 -14.40 12.76
C LEU A 46 -12.91 -12.96 12.51
N LEU A 47 -12.05 -12.13 11.91
CA LEU A 47 -12.38 -10.72 11.62
C LEU A 47 -13.60 -10.57 10.70
N PRO A 48 -13.71 -11.28 9.55
CA PRO A 48 -14.88 -11.20 8.68
C PRO A 48 -16.18 -11.55 9.42
N VAL A 49 -16.18 -12.66 10.16
CA VAL A 49 -17.38 -13.14 10.87
C VAL A 49 -17.74 -12.21 12.02
N SER A 50 -16.76 -11.69 12.76
CA SER A 50 -17.00 -10.68 13.79
C SER A 50 -17.58 -9.38 13.22
N SER A 51 -17.16 -9.00 12.00
CA SER A 51 -17.70 -7.84 11.30
C SER A 51 -19.12 -8.10 10.78
N LEU A 52 -19.40 -9.30 10.27
CA LEU A 52 -20.74 -9.70 9.84
C LEU A 52 -21.73 -9.69 11.01
N LEU A 53 -21.34 -10.27 12.15
CA LEU A 53 -22.14 -10.30 13.37
C LEU A 53 -22.11 -8.99 14.17
N GLN A 54 -21.36 -7.98 13.71
CA GLN A 54 -21.21 -6.66 14.36
C GLN A 54 -20.69 -6.72 15.80
N ILE A 55 -19.90 -7.74 16.15
CA ILE A 55 -19.28 -7.90 17.48
C ILE A 55 -18.04 -7.00 17.56
N SER A 56 -18.26 -5.74 17.93
CA SER A 56 -17.21 -4.70 17.93
C SER A 56 -16.04 -5.02 18.86
N SER A 57 -16.27 -5.68 19.99
CA SER A 57 -15.21 -6.06 20.94
C SER A 57 -14.18 -7.00 20.32
N VAL A 58 -14.64 -8.05 19.63
CA VAL A 58 -13.77 -9.00 18.93
C VAL A 58 -13.10 -8.34 17.74
N ARG A 59 -13.83 -7.55 16.95
CA ARG A 59 -13.26 -6.79 15.84
C ARG A 59 -12.09 -5.91 16.28
N GLU A 60 -12.25 -5.16 17.37
CA GLU A 60 -11.19 -4.33 17.93
C GLU A 60 -10.01 -5.15 18.47
N ALA A 61 -10.27 -6.29 19.11
CA ALA A 61 -9.22 -7.19 19.59
C ALA A 61 -8.40 -7.78 18.43
N CYS A 62 -9.05 -8.23 17.35
CA CYS A 62 -8.41 -8.69 16.11
C CYS A 62 -7.58 -7.56 15.48
N CYS A 63 -8.11 -6.35 15.39
CA CYS A 63 -7.35 -5.19 14.88
C CYS A 63 -6.10 -4.92 15.74
N LYS A 64 -6.22 -4.96 17.08
CA LYS A 64 -5.07 -4.77 17.99
C LYS A 64 -4.03 -5.89 17.85
N PHE A 65 -4.47 -7.12 17.62
CA PHE A 65 -3.58 -8.26 17.38
C PHE A 65 -2.81 -8.07 16.06
N LEU A 66 -3.51 -7.76 14.96
CA LEU A 66 -2.90 -7.48 13.65
C LEU A 66 -1.93 -6.29 13.70
N MET A 67 -2.26 -5.25 14.48
CA MET A 67 -1.34 -4.12 14.68
C MET A 67 -0.03 -4.52 15.38
N ARG A 68 -0.03 -5.54 16.24
CA ARG A 68 1.19 -6.03 16.89
C ARG A 68 2.03 -6.94 15.99
N GLN A 69 1.39 -7.60 15.03
CA GLN A 69 2.03 -8.51 14.07
C GLN A 69 2.39 -7.84 12.73
N LEU A 70 2.39 -6.50 12.67
CA LEU A 70 2.79 -5.76 11.47
C LEU A 70 4.27 -6.02 11.16
N HIS A 71 4.53 -6.65 10.03
CA HIS A 71 5.85 -6.95 9.49
C HIS A 71 5.94 -6.44 8.04
N PRO A 72 7.12 -6.04 7.53
CA PRO A 72 7.27 -5.59 6.14
C PRO A 72 6.80 -6.63 5.09
N SER A 73 6.83 -7.91 5.44
CA SER A 73 6.41 -9.03 4.57
C SER A 73 4.92 -9.34 4.58
N ASN A 74 4.14 -8.78 5.52
CA ASN A 74 2.70 -9.04 5.64
C ASN A 74 1.85 -7.75 5.69
N CYS A 75 2.49 -6.58 5.70
CA CYS A 75 1.81 -5.31 5.92
C CYS A 75 0.86 -4.95 4.78
N LEU A 76 1.18 -5.40 3.55
CA LEU A 76 0.36 -5.21 2.37
C LEU A 76 -0.88 -6.10 2.42
N GLY A 77 -0.71 -7.38 2.78
CA GLY A 77 -1.82 -8.29 3.03
C GLY A 77 -2.75 -7.79 4.16
N ILE A 78 -2.20 -7.32 5.27
CA ILE A 78 -3.00 -6.75 6.38
C ILE A 78 -3.72 -5.47 5.93
N ARG A 79 -3.11 -4.65 5.06
CA ARG A 79 -3.74 -3.45 4.52
C ARG A 79 -4.93 -3.78 3.63
N SER A 80 -4.77 -4.68 2.66
CA SER A 80 -5.87 -5.08 1.76
C SER A 80 -7.00 -5.75 2.55
N PHE A 81 -6.65 -6.57 3.54
CA PHE A 81 -7.61 -7.18 4.45
C PHE A 81 -8.38 -6.14 5.29
N ALA A 82 -7.69 -5.12 5.79
CA ALA A 82 -8.32 -4.03 6.53
C ALA A 82 -9.28 -3.20 5.64
N ASP A 83 -8.97 -3.04 4.37
CA ASP A 83 -9.83 -2.35 3.40
C ASP A 83 -11.11 -3.15 3.12
N ALA A 84 -10.97 -4.46 2.87
CA ALA A 84 -12.10 -5.38 2.66
C ALA A 84 -13.09 -5.42 3.84
N HIS A 85 -12.60 -5.27 5.07
CA HIS A 85 -13.42 -5.27 6.30
C HIS A 85 -13.70 -3.87 6.86
N ALA A 86 -13.46 -2.80 6.08
CA ALA A 86 -13.69 -1.40 6.46
C ALA A 86 -13.06 -0.99 7.81
N CYS A 87 -11.95 -1.62 8.20
CA CYS A 87 -11.22 -1.38 9.43
C CYS A 87 -10.26 -0.19 9.26
N LYS A 88 -10.82 1.03 9.29
CA LYS A 88 -10.10 2.28 8.99
C LYS A 88 -8.83 2.51 9.82
N GLU A 89 -8.84 2.17 11.12
CA GLU A 89 -7.67 2.38 11.98
C GLU A 89 -6.52 1.43 11.62
N LEU A 90 -6.84 0.15 11.38
CA LEU A 90 -5.86 -0.85 10.95
C LEU A 90 -5.29 -0.46 9.58
N HIS A 91 -6.15 -0.11 8.62
CA HIS A 91 -5.73 0.35 7.29
C HIS A 91 -4.79 1.56 7.37
N ARG A 92 -5.13 2.57 8.19
CA ARG A 92 -4.28 3.76 8.34
C ARG A 92 -2.91 3.43 8.93
N ARG A 93 -2.87 2.53 9.93
CA ARG A 93 -1.64 2.09 10.59
C ARG A 93 -0.76 1.25 9.66
N SER A 94 -1.35 0.27 8.99
CA SER A 94 -0.63 -0.60 8.03
C SER A 94 -0.15 0.21 6.83
N HIS A 95 -0.96 1.14 6.31
CA HIS A 95 -0.56 2.04 5.24
C HIS A 95 0.63 2.91 5.66
N ARG A 96 0.60 3.52 6.85
CA ARG A 96 1.75 4.30 7.35
C ARG A 96 3.00 3.44 7.52
N PHE A 97 2.85 2.22 8.02
CA PHE A 97 3.96 1.29 8.20
C PHE A 97 4.58 0.87 6.86
N ALA A 98 3.75 0.62 5.84
CA ALA A 98 4.19 0.32 4.48
C ALA A 98 4.95 1.52 3.86
N LEU A 99 4.50 2.76 4.09
CA LEU A 99 5.20 3.95 3.64
C LEU A 99 6.56 4.15 4.34
N GLN A 100 6.67 3.79 5.62
CA GLN A 100 7.90 3.91 6.40
C GLN A 100 8.95 2.86 6.02
N ASN A 101 8.51 1.63 5.73
CA ASN A 101 9.37 0.49 5.41
C ASN A 101 9.32 0.10 3.94
N PHE A 102 9.01 1.06 3.05
CA PHE A 102 8.81 0.80 1.63
C PHE A 102 10.00 0.07 1.00
N GLN A 103 11.23 0.39 1.42
CA GLN A 103 12.43 -0.28 0.94
C GLN A 103 12.41 -1.80 1.14
N GLU A 104 11.96 -2.28 2.29
CA GLU A 104 11.87 -3.71 2.58
C GLU A 104 10.65 -4.34 1.90
N VAL A 105 9.54 -3.62 1.87
CA VAL A 105 8.28 -4.07 1.26
C VAL A 105 8.43 -4.31 -0.24
N THR A 106 9.15 -3.45 -0.96
CA THR A 106 9.35 -3.59 -2.42
C THR A 106 10.12 -4.85 -2.84
N GLY A 107 10.87 -5.47 -1.92
CA GLY A 107 11.58 -6.73 -2.17
C GLY A 107 10.73 -7.98 -1.92
N THR A 108 9.49 -7.82 -1.47
CA THR A 108 8.62 -8.95 -1.09
C THR A 108 7.71 -9.37 -2.25
N GLU A 109 7.37 -10.66 -2.28
CA GLU A 109 6.43 -11.20 -3.28
C GLU A 109 5.03 -10.63 -3.13
N GLU A 110 4.62 -10.24 -1.91
CA GLU A 110 3.33 -9.56 -1.69
C GLU A 110 3.21 -8.28 -2.54
N PHE A 111 4.30 -7.53 -2.70
CA PHE A 111 4.29 -6.31 -3.52
C PHE A 111 4.08 -6.64 -5.00
N LEU A 112 4.70 -7.70 -5.52
CA LEU A 112 4.58 -8.13 -6.92
C LEU A 112 3.16 -8.60 -7.28
N LEU A 113 2.45 -9.13 -6.29
CA LEU A 113 1.07 -9.62 -6.41
C LEU A 113 0.01 -8.53 -6.25
N LEU A 114 0.39 -7.31 -5.84
CA LEU A 114 -0.58 -6.21 -5.67
C LEU A 114 -1.22 -5.76 -6.99
N PRO A 115 -2.50 -5.34 -6.97
CA PRO A 115 -3.16 -4.74 -8.12
C PRO A 115 -2.65 -3.32 -8.41
N PHE A 116 -2.82 -2.88 -9.65
CA PHE A 116 -2.38 -1.56 -10.12
C PHE A 116 -2.85 -0.39 -9.24
N SER A 117 -4.12 -0.38 -8.83
CA SER A 117 -4.72 0.70 -8.03
C SER A 117 -4.01 0.90 -6.68
N GLU A 118 -3.58 -0.20 -6.07
CA GLU A 118 -2.91 -0.18 -4.78
C GLU A 118 -1.45 0.29 -4.91
N VAL A 119 -0.78 -0.12 -5.98
CA VAL A 119 0.57 0.35 -6.32
C VAL A 119 0.54 1.83 -6.68
N GLU A 120 -0.42 2.27 -7.49
CA GLU A 120 -0.62 3.67 -7.83
C GLU A 120 -0.86 4.51 -6.57
N GLY A 121 -1.70 4.04 -5.64
CA GLY A 121 -1.94 4.71 -4.36
C GLY A 121 -0.69 4.82 -3.48
N LEU A 122 0.18 3.81 -3.49
CA LEU A 122 1.46 3.85 -2.78
C LEU A 122 2.45 4.81 -3.44
N VAL A 123 2.63 4.73 -4.76
CA VAL A 123 3.59 5.55 -5.53
C VAL A 123 3.17 7.02 -5.59
N SER A 124 1.87 7.30 -5.67
CA SER A 124 1.33 8.68 -5.63
C SER A 124 1.54 9.34 -4.28
N ASN A 125 1.74 8.57 -3.21
CA ASN A 125 1.87 9.13 -1.88
C ASN A 125 3.25 9.79 -1.68
N SER A 126 3.22 11.09 -1.35
CA SER A 126 4.41 11.91 -1.16
C SER A 126 5.12 11.69 0.19
N GLN A 127 4.57 10.85 1.07
CA GLN A 127 5.11 10.53 2.39
C GLN A 127 5.99 9.27 2.43
N LEU A 128 6.32 8.66 1.29
CA LEU A 128 7.19 7.49 1.25
C LEU A 128 8.56 7.83 1.87
N ASN A 129 8.96 7.06 2.87
CA ASN A 129 10.27 7.19 3.51
C ASN A 129 11.30 6.42 2.69
N ILE A 130 11.87 7.08 1.68
CA ILE A 130 12.78 6.45 0.74
C ILE A 130 14.09 7.23 0.71
N ALA A 131 15.21 6.50 0.76
CA ALA A 131 16.55 7.07 0.64
C ALA A 131 16.85 7.60 -0.78
N SER A 132 16.26 7.02 -1.82
CA SER A 132 16.45 7.43 -3.23
C SER A 132 15.28 7.02 -4.13
N GLU A 133 14.79 7.93 -4.98
CA GLU A 133 13.73 7.65 -5.97
C GLU A 133 14.08 6.52 -6.96
N GLU A 134 15.38 6.20 -7.11
CA GLU A 134 15.88 5.02 -7.83
C GLU A 134 15.25 3.71 -7.35
N ARG A 135 14.97 3.59 -6.05
CA ARG A 135 14.36 2.38 -5.47
C ARG A 135 12.89 2.24 -5.85
N VAL A 136 12.17 3.35 -5.98
CA VAL A 136 10.77 3.37 -6.45
C VAL A 136 10.73 2.95 -7.90
N PHE A 137 11.62 3.52 -8.71
CA PHE A 137 11.73 3.16 -10.11
C PHE A 137 12.03 1.66 -10.26
N THR A 138 13.03 1.15 -9.54
CA THR A 138 13.38 -0.28 -9.56
C THR A 138 12.21 -1.15 -9.09
N ALA A 139 11.48 -0.73 -8.07
CA ALA A 139 10.31 -1.48 -7.57
C ALA A 139 9.17 -1.52 -8.58
N VAL A 140 8.85 -0.39 -9.23
CA VAL A 140 7.86 -0.33 -10.31
C VAL A 140 8.27 -1.23 -11.46
N MET A 141 9.54 -1.18 -11.88
CA MET A 141 10.03 -2.05 -12.95
C MET A 141 9.98 -3.54 -12.56
N ASN A 142 10.33 -3.90 -11.32
CA ASN A 142 10.19 -5.28 -10.85
C ASN A 142 8.73 -5.74 -10.87
N TRP A 143 7.78 -4.87 -10.50
CA TRP A 143 6.35 -5.16 -10.54
C TRP A 143 5.82 -5.33 -11.96
N VAL A 144 6.34 -4.56 -12.92
CA VAL A 144 5.99 -4.65 -14.35
C VAL A 144 6.59 -5.91 -14.96
N ASN A 145 7.87 -6.20 -14.69
CA ASN A 145 8.58 -7.39 -15.18
C ASN A 145 7.94 -8.70 -14.72
N HIS A 146 7.22 -8.69 -13.60
CA HIS A 146 6.50 -9.87 -13.12
C HIS A 146 5.32 -10.27 -14.03
N ASP A 147 4.70 -9.33 -14.74
CA ASP A 147 3.55 -9.61 -15.60
C ASP A 147 3.47 -8.63 -16.78
N LEU A 148 4.40 -8.82 -17.72
CA LEU A 148 4.63 -7.93 -18.86
C LEU A 148 3.41 -7.79 -19.79
N ALA A 149 2.58 -8.83 -19.90
CA ALA A 149 1.51 -8.88 -20.91
C ALA A 149 0.33 -7.94 -20.60
N ASP A 150 -0.06 -7.82 -19.32
CA ASP A 150 -1.20 -6.98 -18.90
C ASP A 150 -0.75 -5.64 -18.27
N ARG A 151 0.49 -5.56 -17.77
CA ARG A 151 0.98 -4.40 -16.99
C ARG A 151 1.73 -3.38 -17.83
N GLU A 152 2.08 -3.64 -19.08
CA GLU A 152 2.80 -2.70 -19.95
C GLU A 152 2.06 -1.36 -20.14
N GLN A 153 0.74 -1.42 -20.32
CA GLN A 153 -0.14 -0.24 -20.45
C GLN A 153 -0.19 0.62 -19.17
N HIS A 154 0.05 0.01 -18.02
CA HIS A 154 0.00 0.67 -16.71
C HIS A 154 1.33 1.34 -16.35
N VAL A 155 2.43 0.98 -17.02
CA VAL A 155 3.76 1.55 -16.80
C VAL A 155 3.75 3.06 -16.97
N ALA A 156 3.14 3.56 -18.05
CA ALA A 156 3.11 4.99 -18.34
C ALA A 156 2.42 5.79 -17.24
N GLN A 157 1.33 5.27 -16.66
CA GLN A 157 0.61 5.92 -15.57
C GLN A 157 1.42 5.91 -14.27
N LEU A 158 2.07 4.80 -13.91
CA LEU A 158 2.97 4.75 -12.75
C LEU A 158 4.15 5.70 -12.91
N MET A 159 4.74 5.75 -14.11
CA MET A 159 5.86 6.61 -14.45
C MET A 159 5.54 8.10 -14.35
N ARG A 160 4.27 8.51 -14.51
CA ARG A 160 3.85 9.89 -14.26
C ARG A 160 3.90 10.27 -12.78
N HIS A 161 3.70 9.30 -11.90
CA HIS A 161 3.71 9.48 -10.43
C HIS A 161 5.12 9.36 -9.84
N VAL A 162 6.03 8.69 -10.54
CA VAL A 162 7.45 8.65 -10.16
C VAL A 162 8.09 10.02 -10.43
N ARG A 163 8.77 10.58 -9.42
CA ARG A 163 9.47 11.86 -9.53
C ARG A 163 10.81 11.68 -10.25
N LEU A 164 10.74 11.37 -11.55
CA LEU A 164 11.90 11.21 -12.45
C LEU A 164 12.93 12.36 -12.37
N PRO A 165 12.57 13.64 -12.14
CA PRO A 165 13.55 14.73 -11.99
C PRO A 165 14.50 14.59 -10.79
N LEU A 166 14.18 13.74 -9.81
CA LEU A 166 15.02 13.49 -8.62
C LEU A 166 15.92 12.25 -8.76
N VAL A 167 15.79 11.49 -9.85
CA VAL A 167 16.63 10.31 -10.12
C VAL A 167 17.98 10.78 -10.69
N ALA A 168 19.08 10.13 -10.29
CA ALA A 168 20.41 10.47 -10.78
C ALA A 168 20.49 10.29 -12.30
N ARG A 169 21.16 11.24 -12.97
CA ARG A 169 21.35 11.22 -14.44
C ARG A 169 22.01 9.93 -14.91
N ASP A 170 23.00 9.42 -14.18
CA ASP A 170 23.74 8.20 -14.53
C ASP A 170 22.86 6.95 -14.42
N PHE A 171 21.97 6.91 -13.42
CA PHE A 171 21.03 5.81 -13.25
C PHE A 171 19.98 5.83 -14.35
N LEU A 172 19.38 6.99 -14.64
CA LEU A 172 18.46 7.16 -15.77
C LEU A 172 19.12 6.73 -17.08
N MET A 173 20.32 7.20 -17.38
CA MET A 173 20.98 6.94 -18.66
C MET A 173 21.39 5.46 -18.83
N SER A 174 21.79 4.77 -17.76
CA SER A 174 22.13 3.34 -17.83
C SER A 174 20.92 2.41 -17.83
N TYR A 175 19.89 2.70 -17.03
CA TYR A 175 18.69 1.88 -16.95
C TYR A 175 17.75 2.09 -18.15
N VAL A 176 17.60 3.33 -18.66
CA VAL A 176 16.76 3.62 -19.84
C VAL A 176 17.32 2.96 -21.10
N ASP A 177 18.64 2.81 -21.21
CA ASP A 177 19.25 2.14 -22.36
C ASP A 177 19.14 0.60 -22.27
N SER A 178 18.95 0.09 -21.05
CA SER A 178 18.86 -1.35 -20.74
C SER A 178 17.44 -1.90 -20.87
N GLU A 179 16.39 -1.13 -20.55
CA GLU A 179 15.01 -1.62 -20.57
C GLU A 179 14.26 -1.31 -21.89
N ALA A 180 13.91 -2.37 -22.62
CA ALA A 180 13.15 -2.29 -23.87
C ALA A 180 11.74 -1.70 -23.70
N LEU A 181 11.10 -1.89 -22.53
CA LEU A 181 9.74 -1.42 -22.23
C LEU A 181 9.61 0.12 -22.30
N VAL A 182 10.62 0.82 -21.80
CA VAL A 182 10.72 2.28 -21.86
C VAL A 182 11.00 2.75 -23.30
N ARG A 183 11.70 1.92 -24.08
CA ARG A 183 12.00 2.18 -25.50
C ARG A 183 10.79 1.97 -26.40
N GLU A 184 9.83 1.14 -26.02
CA GLU A 184 8.62 0.91 -26.80
C GLU A 184 7.55 1.98 -26.54
N ASN A 185 7.43 2.48 -25.30
CA ASN A 185 6.38 3.43 -24.94
C ASN A 185 6.77 4.91 -25.14
N THR A 186 6.06 5.61 -26.04
CA THR A 186 6.30 7.02 -26.39
C THR A 186 6.06 7.98 -25.22
N GLU A 187 5.07 7.71 -24.35
CA GLU A 187 4.79 8.56 -23.18
C GLU A 187 5.93 8.51 -22.16
N CYS A 188 6.54 7.34 -21.96
CA CYS A 188 7.70 7.19 -21.08
C CYS A 188 8.91 7.99 -21.61
N LYS A 189 9.10 8.05 -22.94
CA LYS A 189 10.15 8.86 -23.56
C LYS A 189 9.93 10.35 -23.34
N GLU A 190 8.70 10.85 -23.49
CA GLU A 190 8.41 12.27 -23.25
C GLU A 190 8.65 12.67 -21.79
N LEU A 191 8.24 11.81 -20.83
CA LEU A 191 8.49 12.02 -19.41
C LEU A 191 9.99 12.01 -19.07
N LEU A 192 10.77 11.15 -19.72
CA LEU A 192 12.23 11.10 -19.57
C LEU A 192 12.92 12.31 -20.18
N LEU A 193 12.48 12.76 -21.35
CA LEU A 193 12.99 13.98 -21.98
C LEU A 193 12.71 15.21 -21.10
N GLU A 194 11.55 15.27 -20.45
CA GLU A 194 11.23 16.32 -19.47
C GLU A 194 12.19 16.27 -18.25
N ALA A 195 12.45 15.07 -17.70
CA ALA A 195 13.39 14.89 -16.59
C ALA A 195 14.84 15.22 -16.98
N MET A 196 15.28 14.82 -18.18
CA MET A 196 16.62 15.14 -18.69
C MET A 196 16.78 16.64 -18.95
N LYS A 197 15.73 17.31 -19.44
CA LYS A 197 15.71 18.77 -19.62
C LYS A 197 15.81 19.50 -18.27
N TYR A 198 15.20 18.96 -17.21
CA TYR A 198 15.30 19.49 -15.85
C TYR A 198 16.74 19.41 -15.29
N HIS A 199 17.48 18.33 -15.58
CA HIS A 199 18.90 18.21 -15.20
C HIS A 199 19.86 19.06 -16.04
N LEU A 200 19.49 19.42 -17.28
CA LEU A 200 20.34 20.21 -18.18
C LEU A 200 20.29 21.73 -17.95
N LEU A 201 19.30 22.27 -17.22
CA LEU A 201 19.15 23.71 -16.95
C LEU A 201 19.13 24.03 -15.43
N PRO A 202 20.30 24.23 -14.79
CA PRO A 202 20.38 24.58 -13.36
C PRO A 202 19.78 25.95 -13.00
N GLU A 203 19.73 26.89 -13.95
CA GLU A 203 19.33 28.30 -13.73
C GLU A 203 17.81 28.54 -13.70
N GLN A 204 16.97 27.57 -14.11
CA GLN A 204 15.51 27.70 -14.12
C GLN A 204 14.80 26.80 -13.10
N ARG A 205 15.53 26.24 -12.12
CA ARG A 205 15.00 25.43 -11.02
C ARG A 205 13.81 26.08 -10.28
N SER A 206 13.80 27.41 -10.20
CA SER A 206 12.75 28.21 -9.56
C SER A 206 11.46 28.34 -10.41
N ALA A 207 11.55 28.18 -11.73
CA ALA A 207 10.45 28.38 -12.68
C ALA A 207 9.75 27.06 -13.08
N LEU A 208 10.40 25.92 -12.85
CA LEU A 208 9.90 24.57 -13.14
C LEU A 208 9.48 23.83 -11.86
N ALA A 209 9.10 24.57 -10.81
CA ALA A 209 8.65 24.00 -9.56
C ALA A 209 7.24 23.40 -9.71
N THR A 210 7.15 22.14 -10.10
CA THR A 210 5.91 21.34 -10.09
C THR A 210 5.98 20.33 -8.93
N GLU A 211 4.86 19.72 -8.52
CA GLU A 211 4.81 18.66 -7.48
C GLU A 211 5.81 17.49 -7.69
N ARG A 212 6.35 17.36 -8.91
CA ARG A 212 7.41 16.42 -9.32
C ARG A 212 8.83 16.82 -8.90
N THR A 213 9.04 18.03 -8.40
CA THR A 213 10.36 18.60 -8.03
C THR A 213 10.54 18.81 -6.53
N VAL A 214 9.49 18.55 -5.75
CA VAL A 214 9.54 18.63 -4.29
C VAL A 214 10.05 17.28 -3.76
N GLU A 215 11.06 17.28 -2.91
CA GLU A 215 11.52 16.07 -2.22
C GLU A 215 10.38 15.48 -1.37
N ARG A 216 10.26 14.16 -1.32
CA ARG A 216 9.30 13.50 -0.41
C ARG A 216 9.74 13.81 1.03
N ARG A 217 8.95 14.60 1.75
CA ARG A 217 9.22 14.95 3.15
C ARG A 217 8.41 14.02 4.06
N PRO A 218 9.04 13.02 4.71
CA PRO A 218 8.37 12.31 5.78
C PRO A 218 8.05 13.28 6.92
N GLU A 219 6.89 13.10 7.54
CA GLU A 219 6.42 13.92 8.65
C GLU A 219 7.38 13.75 9.85
N GLY A 220 8.21 14.75 10.14
CA GLY A 220 9.13 14.75 11.28
C GLY A 220 10.49 15.42 11.06
N MET A 221 10.93 15.67 9.82
CA MET A 221 12.21 16.32 9.57
C MET A 221 12.08 17.84 9.69
N ARG A 222 12.40 18.39 10.88
CA ARG A 222 12.52 19.83 11.09
C ARG A 222 13.74 20.37 10.35
N PRO A 223 13.66 21.53 9.68
CA PRO A 223 14.81 22.12 9.00
C PRO A 223 15.86 22.53 10.03
N TYR A 224 17.05 21.93 9.95
CA TYR A 224 18.22 22.39 10.70
C TYR A 224 18.94 23.45 9.88
N LEU A 225 18.99 24.67 10.41
CA LEU A 225 19.77 25.78 9.85
C LEU A 225 21.20 25.66 10.41
N PHE A 226 22.17 25.28 9.57
CA PHE A 226 23.58 25.38 9.94
C PHE A 226 24.09 26.77 9.55
N ALA A 227 24.27 27.63 10.53
CA ALA A 227 25.05 28.86 10.36
C ALA A 227 26.54 28.51 10.55
N VAL A 228 27.30 28.49 9.45
CA VAL A 228 28.75 28.42 9.51
C VAL A 228 29.25 29.85 9.69
N GLY A 229 29.63 30.19 10.93
CA GLY A 229 30.36 31.42 11.22
C GLY A 229 31.79 31.33 10.72
N THR A 230 32.23 32.33 9.97
CA THR A 230 33.63 32.57 9.59
C THR A 230 34.41 33.24 10.71
#